data_AF-A0A101GMQ3-F1
#
_entry.id   AF-A0A101GMQ3-F1
#
_cell.length_a   1.000
_cell.length_b   1.000
_cell.length_c   1.000
_cell.angle_alpha   90.00
_cell.angle_beta   90.00
_cell.angle_gamma   90.00
#
_symmetry.space_group_name_H-M   'P 1'
#
loop_
_entity.id
_entity.type
_entity.pdbx_description
1 polymer ?
#
loop_
_entity_poly.entity_id
_entity_poly.type
_entity_poly.pdbx_seq_one_letter_code
_entity_poly.pdbx_strand_id
1 'polypeptide(L)'
;LMFAVSRLFLDNIDHIQTSWVKLGTKMAELALLSGADDLGGTLFEESISREAGARDTDYLDPAEMRRMATDLGRTLRQRTTTYALLPD
;
A
#
# COMPACT_ATOMS: atom_id res chain seq x y z
N LEU A 1 14.28 -2.01 4.16
CA LEU A 1 14.80 -2.64 5.40
C LEU A 1 13.87 -2.44 6.59
N MET A 2 13.32 -1.24 6.86
CA MET A 2 12.48 -1.05 8.04
C MET A 2 11.18 -1.86 8.05
N PHE A 3 10.49 -2.03 6.92
CA PHE A 3 9.31 -2.90 6.83
C PHE A 3 9.58 -4.34 7.31
N ALA A 4 10.72 -4.93 6.96
CA ALA A 4 11.06 -6.30 7.35
C ALA A 4 11.35 -6.41 8.84
N VAL A 5 12.10 -5.44 9.38
CA VAL A 5 12.35 -5.37 10.82
C VAL A 5 11.05 -5.16 11.58
N SER A 6 10.18 -4.25 11.13
CA SER A 6 8.85 -4.03 11.74
C SER A 6 8.02 -5.30 11.71
N ARG A 7 7.99 -6.06 10.61
CA ARG A 7 7.24 -7.31 10.52
C ARG A 7 7.74 -8.39 11.49
N LEU A 8 9.05 -8.44 11.73
CA LEU A 8 9.66 -9.39 12.67
C LEU A 8 9.54 -8.95 14.14
N PHE A 9 9.55 -7.65 14.40
CA PHE A 9 9.60 -7.11 15.76
C PHE A 9 8.21 -6.82 16.35
N LEU A 10 7.28 -6.33 15.52
CA LEU A 10 5.91 -6.02 15.93
C LEU A 10 5.01 -7.25 15.76
N ASP A 11 5.17 -8.22 16.64
CA ASP A 11 4.39 -9.46 16.66
C ASP A 11 2.91 -9.26 17.04
N ASN A 12 2.57 -8.08 17.56
CA ASN A 12 1.24 -7.68 18.02
C ASN A 12 0.53 -6.68 17.08
N ILE A 13 1.12 -6.40 15.91
CA ILE A 13 0.50 -5.58 14.86
C ILE A 13 0.23 -6.48 13.66
N ASP A 14 -1.06 -6.65 13.34
CA ASP A 14 -1.49 -7.56 12.28
C ASP A 14 -1.03 -7.07 10.90
N HIS A 15 -1.18 -5.76 10.64
CA HIS A 15 -1.01 -5.17 9.32
C HIS A 15 0.04 -4.07 9.29
N ILE A 16 0.91 -4.11 8.28
CA ILE A 16 1.90 -3.05 8.02
C ILE A 16 1.55 -2.39 6.68
N GLN A 17 1.18 -1.11 6.76
CA GLN A 17 0.85 -0.30 5.60
C GLN A 17 2.10 0.29 4.95
N THR A 18 2.17 0.20 3.63
CA THR A 18 3.07 0.98 2.79
C THR A 18 2.31 2.12 2.12
N SER A 19 2.89 3.31 2.06
CA SER A 19 2.27 4.47 1.42
C SER A 19 2.86 4.67 0.03
N TRP A 20 2.14 4.21 -1.01
CA TRP A 20 2.56 4.39 -2.41
C TRP A 20 2.68 5.87 -2.80
N VAL A 21 1.88 6.73 -2.17
CA VAL A 21 1.90 8.19 -2.35
C VAL A 21 3.26 8.78 -1.97
N LYS A 22 3.82 8.36 -0.83
CA LYS A 22 5.07 8.92 -0.32
C LYS A 22 6.30 8.25 -0.91
N LEU A 23 6.20 6.95 -1.18
CA LEU A 23 7.32 6.13 -1.63
C LEU A 23 7.42 6.00 -3.15
N GLY A 24 6.32 6.24 -3.86
CA GLY A 24 6.14 5.80 -5.25
C GLY A 24 5.83 4.30 -5.34
N THR A 25 5.26 3.88 -6.47
CA THR A 25 4.82 2.49 -6.70
C THR A 25 5.95 1.48 -6.59
N LYS A 26 7.10 1.76 -7.20
CA LYS A 26 8.28 0.87 -7.17
C LYS A 26 8.76 0.56 -5.74
N MET A 27 8.84 1.57 -4.89
CA MET A 27 9.27 1.37 -3.51
C MET A 27 8.16 0.75 -2.66
N ALA A 28 6.89 1.00 -2.99
CA ALA A 28 5.76 0.31 -2.37
C ALA A 28 5.79 -1.21 -2.67
N GLU A 29 6.12 -1.62 -3.90
CA GLU A 29 6.29 -3.04 -4.25
C GLU A 29 7.42 -3.69 -3.43
N LEU A 30 8.56 -3.01 -3.30
CA LEU A 30 9.66 -3.49 -2.45
C LEU A 30 9.24 -3.60 -0.98
N ALA A 31 8.42 -2.66 -0.49
CA ALA A 31 7.87 -2.72 0.86
C ALA A 31 6.94 -3.93 1.05
N LEU A 32 6.07 -4.20 0.08
CA LEU A 32 5.18 -5.37 0.07
C LEU A 32 5.98 -6.68 0.10
N LEU A 33 7.05 -6.78 -0.70
CA LEU A 33 8.00 -7.91 -0.65
C LEU A 33 8.73 -8.02 0.69
N SER A 34 8.88 -6.92 1.41
CA SER A 34 9.64 -6.84 2.66
C SER A 34 8.77 -6.90 3.92
N GLY A 35 7.52 -7.39 3.83
CA GLY A 35 6.67 -7.63 5.02
C GLY A 35 5.50 -6.67 5.21
N ALA A 36 5.35 -5.65 4.36
CA ALA A 36 4.08 -4.92 4.26
C ALA A 36 3.02 -5.79 3.55
N ASP A 37 1.76 -5.57 3.92
CA ASP A 37 0.62 -6.29 3.34
C ASP A 37 -0.52 -5.35 2.92
N ASP A 38 -0.45 -4.06 3.31
CA ASP A 38 -1.46 -3.06 2.98
C ASP A 38 -0.87 -1.94 2.12
N LEU A 39 -1.46 -1.71 0.94
CA LEU A 39 -1.00 -0.70 -0.02
C LEU A 39 -1.56 0.70 0.28
N GLY A 40 -2.51 0.87 1.19
CA GLY A 40 -3.02 2.21 1.58
C GLY A 40 -4.12 2.79 0.69
N GLY A 41 -4.78 1.96 -0.13
CA GLY A 41 -6.00 2.31 -0.87
C GLY A 41 -5.85 3.36 -1.98
N THR A 42 -6.96 3.63 -2.68
CA THR A 42 -7.03 4.66 -3.72
C THR A 42 -7.40 6.00 -3.08
N LEU A 43 -6.52 6.99 -3.17
CA LEU A 43 -6.89 8.36 -2.85
C LEU A 43 -7.61 8.93 -4.08
N PHE A 44 -8.72 9.63 -3.85
CA PHE A 44 -9.49 10.27 -4.92
C PHE A 44 -9.15 11.76 -5.04
N GLU A 45 -8.67 12.36 -3.95
CA GLU A 45 -8.21 13.74 -3.90
C GLU A 45 -7.19 13.86 -2.77
N GLU A 46 -5.96 14.22 -3.10
CA GLU A 46 -4.90 14.42 -2.11
C GLU A 46 -4.31 15.84 -2.21
N SER A 47 -5.15 16.84 -1.89
CA SER A 47 -4.77 18.25 -1.90
C SER A 47 -3.55 18.55 -1.04
N ILE A 48 -3.42 17.92 0.14
CA ILE A 48 -2.34 18.17 1.10
C ILE A 48 -0.96 17.81 0.53
N SER A 49 -0.81 16.63 -0.08
CA SER A 49 0.48 16.22 -0.64
C SER A 49 0.83 16.99 -1.92
N ARG A 50 -0.17 17.34 -2.73
CA ARG A 50 0.00 18.22 -3.88
C ARG A 50 0.51 19.60 -3.43
N GLU A 51 -0.10 20.19 -2.40
CA GLU A 51 0.33 21.46 -1.81
C GLU A 51 1.75 21.38 -1.22
N ALA A 52 2.15 20.21 -0.70
CA ALA A 52 3.51 19.93 -0.25
C ALA A 52 4.52 19.63 -1.39
N GLY A 53 4.09 19.71 -2.66
CA GLY A 53 4.95 19.58 -3.83
C GLY A 53 5.07 18.17 -4.43
N ALA A 54 4.26 17.22 -3.99
CA ALA A 54 4.21 15.89 -4.60
C ALA A 54 3.56 15.95 -5.99
N ARG A 55 3.99 15.06 -6.89
CA ARG A 55 3.47 14.90 -8.26
C ARG A 55 3.03 13.46 -8.46
N ASP A 56 1.99 13.25 -9.25
CA ASP A 56 1.44 11.92 -9.58
C ASP A 56 1.01 11.10 -8.35
N THR A 57 0.59 11.78 -7.28
CA THR A 57 0.13 11.18 -6.01
C THR A 57 -1.38 11.09 -5.88
N ASP A 58 -2.09 11.58 -6.89
CA ASP A 58 -3.49 11.99 -6.75
C ASP A 58 -4.45 10.80 -6.81
N TYR A 59 -4.04 9.76 -7.53
CA TYR A 59 -4.84 8.56 -7.78
C TYR A 59 -3.94 7.40 -8.21
N LEU A 60 -4.20 6.21 -7.65
CA LEU A 60 -3.62 4.96 -8.11
C LEU A 60 -4.77 4.05 -8.54
N ASP A 61 -4.79 3.66 -9.82
CA ASP A 61 -5.88 2.86 -10.36
C ASP A 61 -5.96 1.47 -9.68
N PRO A 62 -7.14 1.00 -9.26
CA PRO A 62 -7.31 -0.36 -8.77
C PRO A 62 -6.76 -1.46 -9.70
N ALA A 63 -6.83 -1.26 -11.02
CA ALA A 63 -6.24 -2.16 -12.00
C ALA A 63 -4.70 -2.16 -11.91
N GLU A 64 -4.10 -1.01 -11.65
CA GLU A 64 -2.66 -0.88 -11.40
C GLU A 64 -2.27 -1.60 -10.11
N MET A 65 -3.01 -1.38 -9.02
CA MET A 65 -2.81 -2.10 -7.76
C MET A 65 -2.90 -3.61 -7.95
N ARG A 66 -3.85 -4.07 -8.78
CA ARG A 66 -4.02 -5.49 -9.08
C ARG A 66 -2.83 -6.02 -9.86
N ARG A 67 -2.32 -5.26 -10.84
CA ARG A 67 -1.10 -5.62 -11.58
C ARG A 67 0.09 -5.74 -10.64
N MET A 68 0.34 -4.71 -9.83
CA MET A 68 1.42 -4.72 -8.82
C MET A 68 1.33 -5.96 -7.91
N ALA A 69 0.16 -6.24 -7.34
CA ALA A 69 -0.01 -7.42 -6.47
C ALA A 69 0.25 -8.73 -7.23
N THR A 70 -0.25 -8.85 -8.46
CA THR A 70 -0.11 -10.06 -9.30
C THR A 70 1.35 -10.29 -9.71
N ASP A 71 2.08 -9.23 -10.09
CA ASP A 71 3.49 -9.28 -10.46
C ASP A 71 4.36 -9.75 -9.28
N LEU A 72 3.92 -9.48 -8.05
CA LEU A 72 4.53 -9.97 -6.80
C LEU A 72 4.04 -11.36 -6.37
N GLY A 73 3.19 -12.03 -7.16
CA GLY A 73 2.61 -13.32 -6.82
C GLY A 73 1.60 -13.27 -5.66
N ARG A 74 0.97 -12.12 -5.43
CA ARG A 74 -0.01 -11.88 -4.36
C ARG A 74 -1.39 -11.58 -4.92
N THR A 75 -2.42 -11.77 -4.08
CA THR A 75 -3.81 -11.42 -4.41
C THR A 75 -4.15 -10.06 -3.81
N LEU A 76 -4.61 -9.11 -4.64
CA LEU A 76 -5.18 -7.86 -4.16
C LEU A 76 -6.55 -8.12 -3.55
N ARG A 77 -6.79 -7.64 -2.32
CA ARG A 77 -8.09 -7.70 -1.65
C ARG A 77 -8.52 -6.31 -1.19
N GLN A 78 -9.79 -5.98 -1.39
CA GLN A 78 -10.38 -4.77 -0.83
C GLN A 78 -10.83 -5.03 0.61
N ARG A 79 -10.59 -4.05 1.49
CA ARG A 79 -10.89 -4.15 2.92
C ARG A 79 -11.71 -2.97 3.41
N THR A 80 -12.41 -3.19 4.51
CA THR A 80 -12.98 -2.12 5.35
C THR A 80 -11.90 -1.47 6.22
N THR A 81 -12.26 -0.41 6.95
CA THR A 81 -11.35 0.28 7.90
C THR A 81 -10.85 -0.65 9.01
N THR A 82 -11.64 -1.65 9.40
CA THR A 82 -11.27 -2.65 10.41
C THR A 82 -10.72 -3.93 9.81
N TYR A 83 -10.21 -3.87 8.57
CA TYR A 83 -9.58 -4.99 7.85
C TYR A 83 -10.47 -6.20 7.53
N ALA A 84 -11.79 -6.10 7.73
CA ALA A 84 -12.71 -7.10 7.18
C ALA A 84 -12.67 -7.06 5.65
N LEU A 85 -12.58 -8.24 5.03
CA LEU A 85 -12.50 -8.38 3.58
C LEU A 85 -13.87 -8.19 2.94
N LEU A 86 -13.90 -7.45 1.84
CA LEU A 86 -15.10 -7.31 1.03
C LEU A 86 -15.25 -8.51 0.08
N PRO A 87 -16.49 -8.84 -0.34
CA PRO A 87 -16.72 -9.77 -1.44
C PRO A 87 -15.99 -9.28 -2.70
N ASP A 88 -15.56 -10.23 -3.53
CA ASP A 88 -14.88 -9.93 -4.80
C ASP A 88 -15.83 -9.34 -5.87
#